data_AF-A0A1Y0H5L2-F1
#
_entry.id   AF-A0A1Y0H5L2-F1
#
_cell.length_a   1.000
_cell.length_b   1.000
_cell.length_c   1.000
_cell.angle_alpha   90.00
_cell.angle_beta   90.00
_cell.angle_gamma   90.00
#
_symmetry.space_group_name_H-M   'P 1'
#
loop_
_entity.id
_entity.type
_entity.pdbx_description
1 polymer ?
#
loop_
_entity_poly.entity_id
_entity_poly.type
_entity_poly.pdbx_seq_one_letter_code
_entity_poly.pdbx_strand_id
1 'polypeptide(L)'
;MNGLFRVLVQGAIGRALAGFLAGALVWLVVEPMFPKAGNLGIAFSASPEWVRAERALIVGTILAIGIACGFIQGLAKGSRHHLWVTTLLAAVFTFVGGMMGWQVSGVIFQAMMGAQVMAQRDGDPTTIVRVFTFIPLGIGIGLGLGVSQLNVRGAMSGAFGGLIGGAVTGMIFNPISTVLGTAMVANANPGEVVEIGAPGRAVLTAGIGLLVGLFTALAEQASRRAWVRLVVGRNEGRDWPIDNQQTLIGRDERAGIPLFGDGSVAPHHATIVRQDGQYLLMDAGTPAGIGHNGIRVPQAVLQHGDTFQIGGHQLQFFLRGMGRPQPVAMVNPGAQPAPMTPIVQNPSVQNPTAQPMPQPMGAATVAIPAQPMTTSAYQIVVLSGPMAGHRQFLTDQFEIGREGTGLRLTTDSQASRRHCLVSMVAGQVTVTDLNSTNGTYINGQRVTSSPLRPGDVLRIGGTEMRLENPVA
;
A
#
# COMPACT_ATOMS: atom_id res chain seq x y z
N MET A 1 -7.80 -9.12 -4.90
CA MET A 1 -8.37 -7.88 -4.31
C MET A 1 -8.89 -7.01 -5.46
N ASN A 2 -10.16 -6.58 -5.43
CA ASN A 2 -10.73 -5.74 -6.51
C ASN A 2 -10.01 -4.38 -6.59
N GLY A 3 -9.77 -3.88 -7.81
CA GLY A 3 -9.05 -2.61 -8.04
C GLY A 3 -9.65 -1.41 -7.30
N LEU A 4 -10.97 -1.38 -7.13
CA LEU A 4 -11.68 -0.34 -6.38
C LEU A 4 -11.28 -0.31 -4.90
N PHE A 5 -11.17 -1.46 -4.24
CA PHE A 5 -10.78 -1.53 -2.83
C PHE A 5 -9.35 -1.00 -2.64
N ARG A 6 -8.45 -1.24 -3.60
CA ARG A 6 -7.09 -0.69 -3.57
C ARG A 6 -7.11 0.83 -3.65
N VAL A 7 -7.88 1.41 -4.56
CA VAL A 7 -8.02 2.88 -4.70
C VAL A 7 -8.59 3.50 -3.42
N LEU A 8 -9.58 2.85 -2.81
CA LEU A 8 -10.22 3.31 -1.58
C LEU A 8 -9.35 3.13 -0.32
N VAL A 9 -8.42 2.16 -0.28
CA VAL A 9 -7.61 1.95 0.92
C VAL A 9 -6.22 2.59 0.82
N GLN A 10 -5.63 2.63 -0.38
CA GLN A 10 -4.27 3.15 -0.60
C GLN A 10 -4.25 4.56 -1.21
N GLY A 11 -5.39 5.02 -1.73
CA GLY A 11 -5.54 6.33 -2.35
C GLY A 11 -6.00 7.42 -1.39
N ALA A 12 -5.84 8.67 -1.83
CA ALA A 12 -6.27 9.84 -1.07
C ALA A 12 -7.81 9.92 -0.93
N ILE A 13 -8.54 9.41 -1.92
CA ILE A 13 -10.01 9.35 -1.94
C ILE A 13 -10.54 8.58 -0.72
N GLY A 14 -9.88 7.49 -0.34
CA GLY A 14 -10.23 6.68 0.83
C GLY A 14 -10.30 7.47 2.13
N ARG A 15 -9.22 8.20 2.42
CA ARG A 15 -9.11 9.01 3.63
C ARG A 15 -10.06 10.20 3.59
N ALA A 16 -10.23 10.81 2.42
CA ALA A 16 -11.19 11.89 2.22
C ALA A 16 -12.62 11.42 2.54
N LEU A 17 -13.06 10.30 1.96
CA LEU A 17 -14.40 9.76 2.20
C LEU A 17 -14.59 9.30 3.66
N ALA A 18 -13.59 8.67 4.26
CA ALA A 18 -13.64 8.27 5.66
C ALA A 18 -13.78 9.48 6.59
N GLY A 19 -13.01 10.55 6.36
CA GLY A 19 -13.12 11.80 7.10
C GLY A 19 -14.47 12.49 6.90
N PHE A 20 -14.97 12.54 5.66
CA PHE A 20 -16.28 13.09 5.33
C PHE A 20 -17.41 12.37 6.08
N LEU A 21 -17.45 11.03 5.98
CA LEU A 21 -18.49 10.22 6.62
C LEU A 21 -18.42 10.31 8.14
N ALA A 22 -17.21 10.35 8.71
CA ALA A 22 -17.02 10.55 10.15
C ALA A 22 -17.56 11.90 10.62
N GLY A 23 -17.24 12.99 9.92
CA GLY A 23 -17.75 14.32 10.22
C GLY A 23 -19.27 14.42 10.08
N ALA A 24 -19.82 13.89 8.98
CA ALA A 24 -21.25 13.86 8.73
C ALA A 24 -22.01 13.06 9.79
N LEU A 25 -21.47 11.91 10.22
CA LEU A 25 -22.06 11.10 11.28
C LEU A 25 -22.09 11.84 12.63
N VAL A 26 -20.99 12.52 12.99
CA VAL A 26 -20.95 13.32 14.23
C VAL A 26 -21.99 14.43 14.17
N TRP A 27 -22.09 15.13 13.04
CA TRP A 27 -23.13 16.14 12.86
C TRP A 27 -24.53 15.56 13.02
N LEU A 28 -24.85 14.45 12.36
CA LEU A 28 -26.17 13.79 12.49
C LEU A 28 -26.52 13.44 13.95
N VAL A 29 -25.52 13.05 14.75
CA VAL A 29 -25.71 12.67 16.15
C VAL A 29 -25.84 13.89 17.07
N VAL A 30 -25.04 14.94 16.84
CA VAL A 30 -24.94 16.08 17.75
C VAL A 30 -25.87 17.23 17.38
N GLU A 31 -26.21 17.40 16.10
CA GLU A 31 -27.11 18.47 15.62
C GLU A 31 -28.45 18.52 16.39
N PRO A 32 -29.13 17.40 16.69
CA PRO A 32 -30.36 17.42 17.49
C PRO A 32 -30.20 17.98 18.91
N MET A 33 -28.96 18.08 19.43
CA MET A 33 -28.66 18.63 20.75
C MET A 33 -28.59 20.16 20.76
N PHE A 34 -28.51 20.81 19.59
CA PHE A 34 -28.56 22.26 19.52
C PHE A 34 -29.98 22.75 19.86
N PRO A 35 -30.12 23.76 20.73
CA PRO A 35 -31.42 24.33 21.03
C PRO A 35 -32.04 24.88 19.74
N LYS A 36 -33.37 24.82 19.63
CA LYS A 36 -34.09 25.39 18.47
C LYS A 36 -34.52 26.82 18.80
N ALA A 37 -34.48 27.69 17.78
CA ALA A 37 -34.68 29.14 17.91
C ALA A 37 -36.01 29.57 18.58
N GLY A 38 -37.01 28.68 18.66
CA GLY A 38 -38.31 28.97 19.27
C GLY A 38 -38.31 29.25 20.79
N ASN A 39 -37.22 28.98 21.52
CA ASN A 39 -37.21 29.05 22.99
C ASN A 39 -36.37 30.16 23.63
N LEU A 40 -35.47 30.84 22.92
CA LEU A 40 -34.62 31.90 23.50
C LEU A 40 -34.28 32.98 22.47
N GLY A 41 -34.43 34.25 22.86
CA GLY A 41 -34.15 35.43 22.02
C GLY A 41 -32.67 35.65 21.65
N ILE A 42 -32.30 36.90 21.36
CA ILE A 42 -31.11 37.33 20.58
C ILE A 42 -29.74 36.95 21.22
N ALA A 43 -29.68 36.50 22.47
CA ALA A 43 -28.45 36.05 23.16
C ALA A 43 -28.23 34.51 23.12
N PHE A 44 -28.63 33.88 22.02
CA PHE A 44 -28.78 32.43 21.87
C PHE A 44 -27.47 31.61 21.87
N SER A 45 -26.43 32.11 21.23
CA SER A 45 -25.15 31.39 21.04
C SER A 45 -24.28 31.29 22.29
N ALA A 46 -24.68 31.93 23.40
CA ALA A 46 -23.97 31.89 24.68
C ALA A 46 -24.67 31.03 25.74
N SER A 47 -25.81 30.41 25.40
CA SER A 47 -26.51 29.54 26.33
C SER A 47 -25.66 28.32 26.72
N PRO A 48 -25.74 27.83 27.97
CA PRO A 48 -24.98 26.64 28.38
C PRO A 48 -25.28 25.39 27.55
N GLU A 49 -26.48 25.29 26.98
CA GLU A 49 -26.86 24.21 26.07
C GLU A 49 -26.13 24.30 24.73
N TRP A 50 -26.12 25.49 24.13
CA TRP A 50 -25.38 25.75 22.90
C TRP A 50 -23.90 25.44 23.05
N VAL A 51 -23.27 25.96 24.11
CA VAL A 51 -21.85 25.74 24.38
C VAL A 51 -21.55 24.26 24.58
N ARG A 52 -22.44 23.49 25.22
CA ARG A 52 -22.28 22.04 25.37
C ARG A 52 -22.39 21.31 24.02
N ALA A 53 -23.39 21.64 23.21
CA ALA A 53 -23.59 21.03 21.90
C ALA A 53 -22.43 21.34 20.93
N GLU A 54 -21.96 22.59 20.90
CA GLU A 54 -20.81 23.03 20.10
C GLU A 54 -19.53 22.29 20.51
N ARG A 55 -19.26 22.19 21.82
CA ARG A 55 -18.11 21.42 22.33
C ARG A 55 -18.20 19.94 21.95
N ALA A 56 -19.38 19.33 22.09
CA ALA A 56 -19.59 17.94 21.70
C ALA A 56 -19.36 17.73 20.20
N LEU A 57 -19.82 18.66 19.36
CA LEU A 57 -19.66 18.61 17.91
C LEU A 57 -18.17 18.66 17.53
N ILE A 58 -17.42 19.60 18.10
CA ILE A 58 -15.99 19.79 17.78
C ILE A 58 -15.16 18.60 18.27
N VAL A 59 -15.32 18.22 19.54
CA VAL A 59 -14.60 17.08 20.15
C VAL A 59 -14.91 15.79 19.40
N GLY A 60 -16.20 15.53 19.15
CA GLY A 60 -16.65 14.35 18.42
C GLY A 60 -16.06 14.30 17.01
N THR A 61 -16.03 15.42 16.31
CA THR A 61 -15.51 15.51 14.94
C THR A 61 -14.02 15.21 14.89
N ILE A 62 -13.22 15.83 15.75
CA ILE A 62 -11.77 15.62 15.82
C ILE A 62 -11.47 14.13 16.08
N LEU A 63 -12.14 13.54 17.07
CA LEU A 63 -11.93 12.14 17.44
C LEU A 63 -12.38 11.19 16.32
N ALA A 64 -13.56 11.42 15.73
CA ALA A 64 -14.11 10.58 14.67
C ALA A 64 -13.24 10.60 13.41
N ILE A 65 -12.72 11.77 13.02
CA ILE A 65 -11.76 11.90 11.90
C ILE A 65 -10.49 11.10 12.21
N GLY A 66 -9.94 11.23 13.42
CA GLY A 66 -8.75 10.48 13.85
C GLY A 66 -8.94 8.97 13.74
N ILE A 67 -10.07 8.47 14.25
CA ILE A 67 -10.43 7.04 14.18
C ILE A 67 -10.61 6.59 12.72
N ALA A 68 -11.44 7.29 11.94
CA ALA A 68 -11.80 6.86 10.59
C ALA A 68 -10.59 6.89 9.64
N CYS A 69 -9.81 7.97 9.65
CA CYS A 69 -8.60 8.07 8.83
C CYS A 69 -7.51 7.10 9.31
N GLY A 70 -7.34 6.94 10.62
CA GLY A 70 -6.42 5.96 11.20
C GLY A 70 -6.75 4.52 10.81
N PHE A 71 -8.03 4.19 10.75
CA PHE A 71 -8.53 2.89 10.29
C PHE A 71 -8.16 2.62 8.83
N ILE A 72 -8.41 3.58 7.93
CA ILE A 72 -8.02 3.46 6.51
C ILE A 72 -6.50 3.31 6.36
N GLN A 73 -5.70 4.11 7.08
CA GLN A 73 -4.24 3.97 7.09
C GLN A 73 -3.80 2.59 7.59
N GLY A 74 -4.43 2.08 8.64
CA GLY A 74 -4.18 0.76 9.20
C GLY A 74 -4.48 -0.37 8.22
N LEU A 75 -5.63 -0.29 7.53
CA LEU A 75 -6.00 -1.24 6.46
C LEU A 75 -4.97 -1.25 5.31
N ALA A 76 -4.43 -0.08 4.97
CA ALA A 76 -3.42 0.04 3.92
C ALA A 76 -2.14 -0.75 4.27
N LYS A 77 -1.75 -0.81 5.54
CA LYS A 77 -0.58 -1.58 6.01
C LYS A 77 -0.78 -3.10 5.95
N GLY A 78 -2.02 -3.58 6.09
CA GLY A 78 -2.38 -4.97 5.77
C GLY A 78 -2.26 -6.01 6.88
N SER A 79 -1.95 -5.61 8.12
CA SER A 79 -2.01 -6.51 9.29
C SER A 79 -3.03 -6.02 10.32
N ARG A 80 -3.58 -6.95 11.11
CA ARG A 80 -4.53 -6.62 12.20
C ARG A 80 -3.86 -5.78 13.28
N HIS A 81 -2.61 -6.09 13.61
CA HIS A 81 -1.82 -5.28 14.53
C HIS A 81 -1.69 -3.83 14.04
N HIS A 82 -1.28 -3.63 12.78
CA HIS A 82 -1.17 -2.29 12.21
C HIS A 82 -2.51 -1.58 12.12
N LEU A 83 -3.61 -2.30 11.88
CA LEU A 83 -4.96 -1.73 11.89
C LEU A 83 -5.26 -1.08 13.23
N TRP A 84 -5.17 -1.84 14.32
CA TRP A 84 -5.54 -1.36 15.65
C TRP A 84 -4.57 -0.30 16.18
N VAL A 85 -3.26 -0.52 16.05
CA VAL A 85 -2.26 0.44 16.53
C VAL A 85 -2.36 1.76 15.79
N THR A 86 -2.45 1.74 14.45
CA THR A 86 -2.52 2.99 13.67
C THR A 86 -3.83 3.74 13.97
N THR A 87 -4.94 3.03 14.12
CA THR A 87 -6.24 3.64 14.50
C THR A 87 -6.18 4.28 15.88
N LEU A 88 -5.63 3.57 16.87
CA LEU A 88 -5.52 4.08 18.25
C LEU A 88 -4.61 5.30 18.33
N LEU A 89 -3.42 5.23 17.75
CA LEU A 89 -2.48 6.35 17.73
C LEU A 89 -3.07 7.55 17.00
N ALA A 90 -3.74 7.33 15.86
CA ALA A 90 -4.41 8.40 15.13
C ALA A 90 -5.51 9.04 15.97
N ALA A 91 -6.34 8.26 16.66
CA ALA A 91 -7.37 8.80 17.56
C ALA A 91 -6.76 9.69 18.66
N VAL A 92 -5.71 9.21 19.33
CA VAL A 92 -5.05 9.94 20.43
C VAL A 92 -4.36 11.22 19.93
N PHE A 93 -3.49 11.11 18.92
CA PHE A 93 -2.72 12.27 18.46
C PHE A 93 -3.60 13.29 17.72
N THR A 94 -4.62 12.84 16.98
CA THR A 94 -5.59 13.76 16.36
C THR A 94 -6.42 14.47 17.41
N PHE A 95 -6.83 13.78 18.48
CA PHE A 95 -7.50 14.42 19.61
C PHE A 95 -6.63 15.50 20.25
N VAL A 96 -5.40 15.17 20.65
CA VAL A 96 -4.48 16.14 21.28
C VAL A 96 -4.19 17.32 20.33
N GLY A 97 -3.76 17.04 19.11
CA GLY A 97 -3.40 18.06 18.13
C GLY A 97 -4.59 18.91 17.71
N GLY A 98 -5.75 18.30 17.44
CA GLY A 98 -6.98 18.99 17.09
C GLY A 98 -7.51 19.87 18.22
N MET A 99 -7.42 19.43 19.49
CA MET A 99 -7.82 20.24 20.64
C MET A 99 -6.91 21.46 20.81
N MET A 100 -5.58 21.30 20.68
CA MET A 100 -4.65 22.43 20.68
C MET A 100 -4.95 23.40 19.53
N GLY A 101 -5.14 22.86 18.32
CA GLY A 101 -5.53 23.62 17.14
C GLY A 101 -6.81 24.41 17.36
N TRP A 102 -7.83 23.80 17.97
CA TRP A 102 -9.09 24.47 18.30
C TRP A 102 -8.91 25.63 19.28
N GLN A 103 -8.09 25.48 20.33
CA GLN A 103 -7.82 26.58 21.27
C GLN A 103 -7.15 27.77 20.57
N VAL A 104 -6.13 27.51 19.74
CA VAL A 104 -5.45 28.55 18.96
C VAL A 104 -6.43 29.21 17.97
N SER A 105 -7.27 28.41 17.33
CA SER A 105 -8.32 28.89 16.42
C SER A 105 -9.27 29.86 17.13
N GLY A 106 -9.68 29.55 18.36
CA GLY A 106 -10.53 30.41 19.18
C GLY A 106 -9.89 31.77 19.47
N VAL A 107 -8.60 31.79 19.85
CA VAL A 107 -7.86 33.03 20.09
C VAL A 107 -7.77 33.89 18.83
N ILE A 108 -7.43 33.28 17.68
CA ILE A 108 -7.34 33.97 16.39
C ILE A 108 -8.70 34.53 15.97
N PHE A 109 -9.76 33.74 16.08
CA PHE A 109 -11.11 34.17 15.76
C PHE A 109 -11.52 35.40 16.57
N GLN A 110 -11.32 35.36 17.90
CA GLN A 110 -11.64 36.48 18.78
C GLN A 110 -10.84 37.74 18.42
N ALA A 111 -9.54 37.62 18.19
CA ALA A 111 -8.69 38.74 17.81
C ALA A 111 -9.10 39.37 16.47
N MET A 112 -9.36 38.54 15.45
CA MET A 112 -9.72 39.02 14.12
C MET A 112 -11.14 39.61 14.06
N MET A 113 -12.11 38.98 14.71
CA MET A 113 -13.47 39.53 14.80
C MET A 113 -13.48 40.87 15.55
N GLY A 114 -12.73 40.98 16.65
CA GLY A 114 -12.57 42.24 17.37
C GLY A 114 -11.96 43.35 16.49
N ALA A 115 -10.95 43.03 15.69
CA ALA A 115 -10.34 43.97 14.75
C ALA A 115 -11.30 44.39 13.62
N GLN A 116 -12.18 43.49 13.14
CA GLN A 116 -13.15 43.79 12.08
C GLN A 116 -14.25 44.73 12.55
N VAL A 117 -14.78 44.51 13.76
CA VAL A 117 -15.77 45.41 14.39
C VAL A 117 -15.20 46.82 14.51
N MET A 118 -13.91 46.96 14.81
CA MET A 118 -13.23 48.26 14.90
C MET A 118 -12.98 48.94 13.54
N ALA A 119 -12.94 48.18 12.44
CA ALA A 119 -12.46 48.66 11.14
C ALA A 119 -13.56 49.03 10.12
N GLN A 120 -14.85 48.81 10.43
CA GLN A 120 -16.02 49.12 9.56
C GLN A 120 -15.76 48.87 8.06
N ARG A 121 -15.15 47.73 7.70
CA ARG A 121 -14.75 47.47 6.31
C ARG A 121 -15.93 47.01 5.46
N ASP A 122 -16.06 47.59 4.27
CA ASP A 122 -16.95 47.12 3.21
C ASP A 122 -16.49 45.75 2.66
N GLY A 123 -17.43 44.79 2.54
CA GLY A 123 -17.21 43.41 2.08
C GLY A 123 -17.76 42.34 3.04
N ASP A 124 -17.60 41.04 2.72
CA ASP A 124 -17.76 39.93 3.69
C ASP A 124 -16.37 39.54 4.25
N PRO A 125 -15.86 40.24 5.26
CA PRO A 125 -14.52 40.00 5.78
C PRO A 125 -14.47 38.70 6.61
N THR A 126 -15.61 38.05 6.83
CA THR A 126 -15.70 36.84 7.66
C THR A 126 -15.07 35.63 6.97
N THR A 127 -15.01 35.58 5.64
CA THR A 127 -14.38 34.46 4.91
C THR A 127 -12.87 34.40 5.19
N ILE A 128 -12.20 35.57 5.22
CA ILE A 128 -10.78 35.64 5.57
C ILE A 128 -10.56 35.19 7.01
N VAL A 129 -11.40 35.63 7.96
CA VAL A 129 -11.33 35.16 9.36
C VAL A 129 -11.47 33.65 9.42
N ARG A 130 -12.41 33.05 8.68
CA ARG A 130 -12.63 31.61 8.65
C ARG A 130 -11.38 30.87 8.16
N VAL A 131 -10.75 31.32 7.09
CA VAL A 131 -9.48 30.72 6.61
C VAL A 131 -8.43 30.68 7.71
N PHE A 132 -8.15 31.82 8.35
CA PHE A 132 -7.14 31.89 9.42
C PHE A 132 -7.55 31.14 10.70
N THR A 133 -8.85 31.06 10.97
CA THR A 133 -9.40 30.31 12.10
C THR A 133 -9.31 28.80 11.88
N PHE A 134 -9.48 28.29 10.66
CA PHE A 134 -9.45 26.85 10.41
C PHE A 134 -8.05 26.27 10.19
N ILE A 135 -7.06 27.11 9.85
CA ILE A 135 -5.67 26.65 9.67
C ILE A 135 -5.12 25.94 10.91
N PRO A 136 -5.16 26.52 12.14
CA PRO A 136 -4.61 25.85 13.31
C PRO A 136 -5.32 24.53 13.64
N LEU A 137 -6.65 24.49 13.52
CA LEU A 137 -7.42 23.25 13.68
C LEU A 137 -7.01 22.18 12.65
N GLY A 138 -6.91 22.57 11.37
CA GLY A 138 -6.48 21.70 10.29
C GLY A 138 -5.07 21.16 10.50
N ILE A 139 -4.11 22.03 10.87
CA ILE A 139 -2.73 21.65 11.23
C ILE A 139 -2.75 20.65 12.39
N GLY A 140 -3.53 20.91 13.44
CA GLY A 140 -3.64 20.04 14.61
C GLY A 140 -4.13 18.63 14.26
N ILE A 141 -5.21 18.53 13.48
CA ILE A 141 -5.75 17.25 13.00
C ILE A 141 -4.74 16.56 12.08
N GLY A 142 -4.17 17.30 11.13
CA GLY A 142 -3.21 16.77 10.16
C GLY A 142 -1.92 16.27 10.81
N LEU A 143 -1.36 17.01 11.77
CA LEU A 143 -0.23 16.57 12.60
C LEU A 143 -0.56 15.27 13.32
N GLY A 144 -1.75 15.16 13.91
CA GLY A 144 -2.19 13.95 14.60
C GLY A 144 -2.19 12.71 13.71
N LEU A 145 -2.76 12.84 12.50
CA LEU A 145 -2.77 11.79 11.47
C LEU A 145 -1.38 11.47 10.89
N GLY A 146 -0.46 12.44 10.94
CA GLY A 146 0.91 12.27 10.50
C GLY A 146 1.79 11.57 11.53
N VAL A 147 1.70 12.00 12.79
CA VAL A 147 2.46 11.45 13.94
C VAL A 147 2.07 10.01 14.23
N SER A 148 0.81 9.60 13.97
CA SER A 148 0.38 8.21 14.11
C SER A 148 1.12 7.22 13.20
N GLN A 149 1.89 7.73 12.22
CA GLN A 149 2.77 6.92 11.37
C GLN A 149 4.17 6.71 11.97
N LEU A 150 4.44 7.31 13.14
CA LEU A 150 5.69 7.19 13.90
C LEU A 150 6.95 7.55 13.09
N ASN A 151 6.83 8.51 12.18
CA ASN A 151 7.95 9.03 11.42
C ASN A 151 7.79 10.54 11.18
N VAL A 152 8.92 11.26 11.15
CA VAL A 152 8.96 12.73 11.05
C VAL A 152 8.33 13.24 9.75
N ARG A 153 8.50 12.51 8.64
CA ARG A 153 7.89 12.89 7.35
C ARG A 153 6.38 12.80 7.37
N GLY A 154 5.84 11.77 8.02
CA GLY A 154 4.42 11.62 8.28
C GLY A 154 3.90 12.82 9.04
N ALA A 155 4.56 13.22 10.13
CA ALA A 155 4.20 14.41 10.89
C ALA A 155 4.22 15.69 10.02
N MET A 156 5.29 15.93 9.25
CA MET A 156 5.42 17.12 8.40
C MET A 156 4.40 17.17 7.26
N SER A 157 4.21 16.05 6.54
CA SER A 157 3.23 15.95 5.47
C SER A 157 1.79 16.05 6.01
N GLY A 158 1.54 15.48 7.19
CA GLY A 158 0.31 15.63 7.94
C GLY A 158 0.01 17.10 8.26
N ALA A 159 0.98 17.83 8.85
CA ALA A 159 0.84 19.25 9.15
C ALA A 159 0.53 20.09 7.91
N PHE A 160 1.27 19.85 6.83
CA PHE A 160 1.11 20.58 5.57
C PHE A 160 -0.25 20.30 4.91
N GLY A 161 -0.65 19.03 4.85
CA GLY A 161 -1.97 18.64 4.37
C GLY A 161 -3.10 19.19 5.23
N GLY A 162 -2.90 19.22 6.55
CA GLY A 162 -3.81 19.83 7.52
C GLY A 162 -3.98 21.33 7.32
N LEU A 163 -2.90 22.06 7.08
CA LEU A 163 -2.91 23.49 6.75
C LEU A 163 -3.78 23.76 5.52
N ILE A 164 -3.53 23.05 4.42
CA ILE A 164 -4.29 23.22 3.18
C ILE A 164 -5.76 22.84 3.40
N GLY A 165 -6.01 21.69 4.03
CA GLY A 165 -7.36 21.22 4.31
C GLY A 165 -8.17 22.20 5.17
N GLY A 166 -7.56 22.74 6.23
CA GLY A 166 -8.16 23.76 7.08
C GLY A 166 -8.43 25.07 6.32
N ALA A 167 -7.45 25.58 5.56
CA ALA A 167 -7.59 26.80 4.78
C ALA A 167 -8.71 26.70 3.74
N VAL A 168 -8.75 25.61 2.97
CA VAL A 168 -9.78 25.38 1.95
C VAL A 168 -11.16 25.23 2.61
N THR A 169 -11.26 24.52 3.74
CA THR A 169 -12.51 24.43 4.51
C THR A 169 -13.02 25.82 4.90
N GLY A 170 -12.14 26.67 5.43
CA GLY A 170 -12.51 28.04 5.80
C GLY A 170 -12.93 28.91 4.62
N MET A 171 -12.30 28.73 3.46
CA MET A 171 -12.63 29.46 2.24
C MET A 171 -14.03 29.11 1.71
N ILE A 172 -14.41 27.83 1.76
CA ILE A 172 -15.71 27.37 1.22
C ILE A 172 -16.85 27.45 2.24
N PHE A 173 -16.54 27.57 3.53
CA PHE A 173 -17.53 27.51 4.62
C PHE A 173 -18.64 28.56 4.43
N ASN A 174 -18.29 29.83 4.26
CA ASN A 174 -19.26 30.91 4.16
C ASN A 174 -20.12 30.82 2.89
N PRO A 175 -19.54 30.70 1.67
CA PRO A 175 -20.35 30.58 0.46
C PRO A 175 -21.39 29.45 0.52
N ILE A 176 -21.00 28.28 1.01
CA ILE A 176 -21.91 27.13 1.10
C ILE A 176 -22.96 27.37 2.20
N SER A 177 -22.55 27.86 3.37
CA SER A 177 -23.47 28.13 4.49
C SER A 177 -24.51 29.19 4.12
N THR A 178 -24.11 30.24 3.41
CA THR A 178 -25.01 31.29 2.92
C THR A 178 -26.01 30.72 1.93
N VAL A 179 -25.57 30.00 0.90
CA VAL A 179 -26.47 29.41 -0.11
C VAL A 179 -27.50 28.48 0.53
N LEU A 180 -27.05 27.59 1.43
CA LEU A 180 -27.93 26.64 2.11
C LEU A 180 -28.88 27.35 3.09
N GLY A 181 -28.38 28.32 3.86
CA GLY A 181 -29.19 29.11 4.78
C GLY A 181 -30.27 29.92 4.06
N THR A 182 -29.93 30.58 2.95
CA THR A 182 -30.90 31.31 2.12
C THR A 182 -31.95 30.38 1.54
N ALA A 183 -31.56 29.18 1.08
CA ALA A 183 -32.51 28.19 0.59
C ALA A 183 -33.47 27.72 1.70
N MET A 184 -33.00 27.52 2.93
CA MET A 184 -33.87 27.13 4.05
C MET A 184 -34.89 28.22 4.38
N VAL A 185 -34.47 29.49 4.42
CA VAL A 185 -35.39 30.62 4.66
C VAL A 185 -36.42 30.75 3.53
N ALA A 186 -36.01 30.57 2.28
CA ALA A 186 -36.90 30.67 1.13
C ALA A 186 -37.99 29.58 1.10
N ASN A 187 -37.76 28.43 1.76
CA ASN A 187 -38.72 27.33 1.83
C ASN A 187 -39.53 27.31 3.14
N ALA A 188 -39.34 28.28 4.03
CA ALA A 188 -40.02 28.32 5.31
C ALA A 188 -41.40 28.97 5.20
N ASN A 189 -42.31 28.56 6.09
CA ASN A 189 -43.64 29.16 6.12
C ASN A 189 -43.57 30.62 6.60
N PRO A 190 -44.48 31.50 6.15
CA PRO A 190 -44.54 32.86 6.66
C PRO A 190 -44.65 32.90 8.20
N GLY A 191 -43.73 33.62 8.84
CA GLY A 191 -43.67 33.75 10.31
C GLY A 191 -42.94 32.61 11.02
N GLU A 192 -42.46 31.59 10.30
CA GLU A 192 -41.62 30.53 10.85
C GLU A 192 -40.19 31.04 11.12
N VAL A 193 -39.69 30.83 12.33
CA VAL A 193 -38.30 31.13 12.69
C VAL A 193 -37.43 29.93 12.33
N VAL A 194 -36.56 30.12 11.34
CA VAL A 194 -35.67 29.07 10.82
C VAL A 194 -34.28 29.20 11.42
N GLU A 195 -33.74 28.11 11.96
CA GLU A 195 -32.32 28.04 12.32
C GLU A 195 -31.51 27.74 11.04
N ILE A 196 -30.59 28.64 10.68
CA ILE A 196 -29.79 28.57 9.44
C ILE A 196 -28.35 28.08 9.67
N GLY A 197 -27.99 27.75 10.91
CA GLY A 197 -26.63 27.35 11.29
C GLY A 197 -26.36 25.86 11.08
N ALA A 198 -27.40 25.01 11.06
CA ALA A 198 -27.27 23.57 10.91
C ALA A 198 -26.52 23.15 9.63
N PRO A 199 -26.80 23.72 8.44
CA PRO A 199 -26.03 23.40 7.23
C PRO A 199 -24.57 23.82 7.36
N GLY A 200 -24.29 24.96 7.98
CA GLY A 200 -22.93 25.42 8.24
C GLY A 200 -22.16 24.45 9.13
N ARG A 201 -22.78 23.93 10.20
CA ARG A 201 -22.20 22.90 11.08
C ARG A 201 -21.95 21.58 10.34
N ALA A 202 -22.83 21.18 9.43
CA ALA A 202 -22.63 20.03 8.57
C ALA A 202 -21.41 20.22 7.64
N VAL A 203 -21.34 21.38 6.97
CA VAL A 203 -20.22 21.75 6.09
C VAL A 203 -18.91 21.80 6.86
N LEU A 204 -18.92 22.34 8.09
CA LEU A 204 -17.77 22.35 8.97
C LEU A 204 -17.25 20.94 9.23
N THR A 205 -18.10 20.07 9.78
CA THR A 205 -17.68 18.76 10.29
C THR A 205 -17.33 17.81 9.15
N ALA A 206 -18.18 17.69 8.14
CA ALA A 206 -17.95 16.84 6.99
C ALA A 206 -16.87 17.42 6.06
N GLY A 207 -16.84 18.74 5.86
CA GLY A 207 -15.87 19.43 5.02
C GLY A 207 -14.46 19.37 5.57
N ILE A 208 -14.26 19.62 6.87
CA ILE A 208 -12.92 19.52 7.48
C ILE A 208 -12.40 18.08 7.44
N GLY A 209 -13.26 17.09 7.71
CA GLY A 209 -12.91 15.68 7.59
C GLY A 209 -12.52 15.28 6.16
N LEU A 210 -13.31 15.71 5.18
CA LEU A 210 -13.04 15.48 3.75
C LEU A 210 -11.70 16.07 3.34
N LEU A 211 -11.52 17.38 3.58
CA LEU A 211 -10.40 18.14 3.04
C LEU A 211 -9.10 17.85 3.78
N VAL A 212 -9.12 17.74 5.11
CA VAL A 212 -7.92 17.33 5.85
C VAL A 212 -7.56 15.88 5.52
N GLY A 213 -8.54 14.97 5.44
CA GLY A 213 -8.30 13.58 5.01
C GLY A 213 -7.68 13.49 3.60
N LEU A 214 -8.20 14.27 2.65
CA LEU A 214 -7.69 14.36 1.29
C LEU A 214 -6.26 14.91 1.23
N PHE A 215 -6.04 16.11 1.77
CA PHE A 215 -4.77 16.82 1.61
C PHE A 215 -3.65 16.20 2.43
N THR A 216 -3.94 15.59 3.58
CA THR A 216 -2.93 14.81 4.31
C THR A 216 -2.49 13.58 3.52
N ALA A 217 -3.43 12.89 2.86
CA ALA A 217 -3.09 11.75 2.01
C ALA A 217 -2.30 12.17 0.76
N LEU A 218 -2.70 13.27 0.11
CA LEU A 218 -1.98 13.82 -1.04
C LEU A 218 -0.57 14.29 -0.64
N ALA A 219 -0.43 14.98 0.49
CA ALA A 219 0.88 15.42 1.00
C ALA A 219 1.78 14.23 1.36
N GLU A 220 1.23 13.17 1.96
CA GLU A 220 1.97 11.95 2.23
C GLU A 220 2.44 11.30 0.91
N GLN A 221 1.52 11.09 -0.04
CA GLN A 221 1.87 10.56 -1.36
C GLN A 221 2.90 11.45 -2.08
N ALA A 222 2.80 12.76 -1.93
CA ALA A 222 3.72 13.74 -2.51
C ALA A 222 5.10 13.76 -1.83
N SER A 223 5.22 13.25 -0.60
CA SER A 223 6.48 13.21 0.15
C SER A 223 7.21 11.87 0.07
N ARG A 224 6.52 10.78 -0.33
CA ARG A 224 7.12 9.44 -0.52
C ARG A 224 8.31 9.47 -1.47
N ARG A 225 9.46 8.96 -1.01
CA ARG A 225 10.70 8.85 -1.81
C ARG A 225 10.92 7.48 -2.41
N ALA A 226 10.52 6.43 -1.71
CA ALA A 226 10.66 5.06 -2.14
C ALA A 226 9.50 4.21 -1.60
N TRP A 227 9.14 3.18 -2.35
CA TRP A 227 8.17 2.19 -1.90
C TRP A 227 8.51 0.82 -2.47
N VAL A 228 8.03 -0.21 -1.78
CA VAL A 228 8.07 -1.59 -2.24
C VAL A 228 6.67 -2.00 -2.62
N ARG A 229 6.51 -2.61 -3.79
CA ARG A 229 5.25 -3.20 -4.26
C ARG A 229 5.32 -4.72 -4.18
N LEU A 230 4.28 -5.36 -3.65
CA LEU A 230 4.09 -6.80 -3.81
C LEU A 230 3.66 -7.08 -5.25
N VAL A 231 4.49 -7.77 -6.01
CA VAL A 231 4.18 -8.20 -7.39
C VAL A 231 3.50 -9.55 -7.37
N VAL A 232 4.07 -10.51 -6.63
CA VAL A 232 3.54 -11.87 -6.49
C VAL A 232 3.37 -12.20 -5.02
N GLY A 233 2.19 -12.69 -4.64
CA GLY A 233 1.89 -13.18 -3.30
C GLY A 233 0.53 -12.75 -2.76
N ARG A 234 0.26 -12.99 -1.48
CA ARG A 234 -1.03 -12.64 -0.87
C ARG A 234 -1.19 -11.11 -0.83
N ASN A 235 -2.17 -10.58 -1.57
CA ASN A 235 -2.48 -9.15 -1.74
C ASN A 235 -1.61 -8.40 -2.76
N GLU A 236 -1.38 -8.99 -3.94
CA GLU A 236 -0.67 -8.35 -5.06
C GLU A 236 -1.10 -6.90 -5.35
N GLY A 237 -0.12 -6.11 -5.79
CA GLY A 237 -0.25 -4.68 -6.07
C GLY A 237 -0.26 -3.79 -4.84
N ARG A 238 0.05 -4.33 -3.65
CA ARG A 238 0.14 -3.55 -2.40
C ARG A 238 1.47 -2.84 -2.30
N ASP A 239 1.42 -1.55 -1.94
CA ASP A 239 2.60 -0.69 -1.79
C ASP A 239 2.86 -0.37 -0.31
N TRP A 240 4.12 -0.51 0.12
CA TRP A 240 4.60 -0.05 1.43
C TRP A 240 5.68 1.02 1.24
N PRO A 241 5.52 2.22 1.81
CA PRO A 241 6.54 3.25 1.76
C PRO A 241 7.77 2.86 2.60
N ILE A 242 8.96 3.18 2.10
CA ILE A 242 10.24 2.93 2.79
C ILE A 242 10.78 4.24 3.34
N ASP A 243 10.13 4.73 4.40
CA ASP A 243 10.45 6.03 5.01
C ASP A 243 11.35 5.93 6.24
N ASN A 244 11.30 4.81 6.95
CA ASN A 244 12.09 4.57 8.16
C ASN A 244 13.56 4.27 7.82
N GLN A 245 14.46 4.48 8.78
CA GLN A 245 15.87 4.09 8.65
C GLN A 245 16.03 2.57 8.47
N GLN A 246 15.18 1.78 9.13
CA GLN A 246 15.11 0.33 8.99
C GLN A 246 13.67 -0.09 8.79
N THR A 247 13.43 -0.93 7.78
CA THR A 247 12.12 -1.50 7.47
C THR A 247 12.22 -3.02 7.47
N LEU A 248 11.64 -3.63 8.51
CA LEU A 248 11.60 -5.08 8.67
C LEU A 248 10.60 -5.72 7.70
N ILE A 249 10.96 -6.87 7.15
CA ILE A 249 10.16 -7.70 6.26
C ILE A 249 10.10 -9.12 6.83
N GLY A 250 8.92 -9.71 6.90
CA GLY A 250 8.76 -11.09 7.34
C GLY A 250 7.33 -11.46 7.70
N ARG A 251 7.13 -12.66 8.26
CA ARG A 251 5.80 -13.15 8.67
C ARG A 251 5.28 -12.56 9.97
N ASP A 252 6.13 -11.85 10.72
CA ASP A 252 5.70 -11.12 11.92
C ASP A 252 4.74 -10.00 11.51
N GLU A 253 3.58 -9.93 12.17
CA GLU A 253 2.57 -8.91 11.88
C GLU A 253 2.98 -7.48 12.24
N ARG A 254 4.06 -7.33 13.03
CA ARG A 254 4.71 -6.07 13.39
C ARG A 254 5.75 -5.62 12.37
N ALA A 255 6.11 -6.46 11.40
CA ALA A 255 7.03 -6.09 10.33
C ALA A 255 6.48 -4.93 9.50
N GLY A 256 7.33 -4.01 9.07
CA GLY A 256 6.94 -2.89 8.21
C GLY A 256 6.36 -3.37 6.87
N ILE A 257 6.85 -4.51 6.38
CA ILE A 257 6.28 -5.25 5.25
C ILE A 257 5.91 -6.66 5.74
N PRO A 258 4.66 -6.88 6.16
CA PRO A 258 4.21 -8.18 6.62
C PRO A 258 3.88 -9.09 5.43
N LEU A 259 4.49 -10.28 5.40
CA LEU A 259 4.32 -11.31 4.38
C LEU A 259 3.68 -12.56 5.00
N PHE A 260 2.39 -12.77 4.77
CA PHE A 260 1.60 -13.81 5.44
C PHE A 260 1.28 -15.00 4.53
N GLY A 261 1.13 -16.17 5.14
CA GLY A 261 0.62 -17.37 4.46
C GLY A 261 1.70 -18.24 3.82
N ASP A 262 2.97 -17.90 4.03
CA ASP A 262 4.11 -18.66 3.53
C ASP A 262 5.01 -19.10 4.69
N GLY A 263 5.12 -20.42 4.86
CA GLY A 263 5.92 -21.03 5.92
C GLY A 263 7.44 -20.90 5.71
N SER A 264 7.89 -20.59 4.50
CA SER A 264 9.30 -20.35 4.19
C SER A 264 9.77 -18.95 4.64
N VAL A 265 8.84 -18.06 4.98
CA VAL A 265 9.17 -16.71 5.44
C VAL A 265 9.40 -16.71 6.96
N ALA A 266 10.62 -16.41 7.41
CA ALA A 266 10.92 -16.23 8.84
C ALA A 266 10.15 -15.04 9.45
N PRO A 267 9.91 -15.02 10.79
CA PRO A 267 9.26 -13.88 11.46
C PRO A 267 9.93 -12.57 11.10
N HIS A 268 11.25 -12.53 11.24
CA HIS A 268 12.13 -11.45 10.79
C HIS A 268 12.98 -12.06 9.69
N HIS A 269 12.64 -11.78 8.44
CA HIS A 269 13.28 -12.44 7.30
C HIS A 269 14.36 -11.56 6.66
N ALA A 270 14.01 -10.32 6.39
CA ALA A 270 14.92 -9.38 5.77
C ALA A 270 14.67 -7.97 6.32
N THR A 271 15.65 -7.10 6.16
CA THR A 271 15.52 -5.69 6.52
C THR A 271 15.99 -4.83 5.34
N ILE A 272 15.23 -3.79 5.02
CA ILE A 272 15.71 -2.70 4.16
C ILE A 272 16.26 -1.60 5.06
N VAL A 273 17.56 -1.35 4.96
CA VAL A 273 18.26 -0.28 5.67
C VAL A 273 18.47 0.89 4.72
N ARG A 274 18.10 2.09 5.18
CA ARG A 274 18.35 3.33 4.45
C ARG A 274 19.59 4.02 5.02
N GLN A 275 20.68 3.98 4.26
CA GLN A 275 21.97 4.55 4.63
C GLN A 275 22.52 5.37 3.45
N ASP A 276 22.97 6.60 3.71
CA ASP A 276 23.63 7.47 2.72
C ASP A 276 22.84 7.67 1.40
N GLY A 277 21.51 7.68 1.49
CA GLY A 277 20.62 7.83 0.33
C GLY A 277 20.42 6.54 -0.48
N GLN A 278 21.11 5.46 -0.12
CA GLN A 278 20.94 4.13 -0.67
C GLN A 278 19.95 3.29 0.16
N TYR A 279 19.45 2.23 -0.46
CA TYR A 279 18.54 1.27 0.15
C TYR A 279 19.19 -0.10 0.08
N LEU A 280 19.64 -0.63 1.21
CA LEU A 280 20.30 -1.93 1.32
C LEU A 280 19.31 -2.97 1.82
N LEU A 281 19.02 -3.98 1.03
CA LEU A 281 18.30 -5.17 1.45
C LEU A 281 19.29 -6.15 2.11
N MET A 282 18.98 -6.62 3.30
CA MET A 282 19.82 -7.55 4.07
C MET A 282 18.99 -8.74 4.53
N ASP A 283 19.50 -9.97 4.33
CA ASP A 283 18.93 -11.17 4.93
C ASP A 283 19.20 -11.20 6.44
N ALA A 284 18.22 -11.65 7.23
CA ALA A 284 18.36 -11.81 8.68
C ALA A 284 19.09 -13.11 9.08
N GLY A 285 19.85 -13.72 8.17
CA GLY A 285 20.48 -15.03 8.35
C GLY A 285 19.47 -16.17 8.26
N THR A 286 18.50 -16.07 7.35
CA THR A 286 17.41 -17.04 7.27
C THR A 286 17.79 -18.28 6.45
N PRO A 287 17.26 -19.47 6.77
CA PRO A 287 17.51 -20.68 5.98
C PRO A 287 17.06 -20.58 4.52
N ALA A 288 15.98 -19.84 4.27
CA ALA A 288 15.46 -19.59 2.91
C ALA A 288 16.27 -18.51 2.18
N GLY A 289 16.84 -17.55 2.90
CA GLY A 289 17.57 -16.40 2.36
C GLY A 289 16.70 -15.50 1.49
N ILE A 290 17.33 -14.49 0.90
CA ILE A 290 16.69 -13.55 -0.03
C ILE A 290 17.19 -13.76 -1.46
N GLY A 291 16.32 -13.52 -2.43
CA GLY A 291 16.68 -13.39 -3.84
C GLY A 291 16.68 -11.93 -4.28
N HIS A 292 17.60 -11.54 -5.15
CA HIS A 292 17.63 -10.24 -5.83
C HIS A 292 17.85 -10.48 -7.32
N ASN A 293 16.91 -10.00 -8.15
CA ASN A 293 16.89 -10.19 -9.60
C ASN A 293 17.14 -11.65 -10.04
N GLY A 294 16.55 -12.61 -9.30
CA GLY A 294 16.64 -14.05 -9.58
C GLY A 294 17.84 -14.77 -8.96
N ILE A 295 18.77 -14.05 -8.32
CA ILE A 295 19.98 -14.61 -7.71
C ILE A 295 19.87 -14.55 -6.19
N ARG A 296 20.23 -15.63 -5.50
CA ARG A 296 20.27 -15.65 -4.03
C ARG A 296 21.48 -14.86 -3.51
N VAL A 297 21.25 -13.91 -2.62
CA VAL A 297 22.28 -13.02 -2.07
C VAL A 297 22.10 -12.84 -0.56
N PRO A 298 23.15 -12.58 0.22
CA PRO A 298 23.01 -12.21 1.63
C PRO A 298 22.61 -10.73 1.83
N GLN A 299 22.97 -9.88 0.86
CA GLN A 299 22.61 -8.46 0.83
C GLN A 299 22.62 -7.94 -0.62
N ALA A 300 21.84 -6.88 -0.89
CA ALA A 300 21.82 -6.19 -2.18
C ALA A 300 21.45 -4.71 -2.03
N VAL A 301 22.11 -3.83 -2.78
CA VAL A 301 21.69 -2.44 -2.92
C VAL A 301 20.54 -2.38 -3.92
N LEU A 302 19.39 -1.87 -3.49
CA LEU A 302 18.18 -1.77 -4.30
C LEU A 302 18.20 -0.51 -5.18
N GLN A 303 18.01 -0.72 -6.48
CA GLN A 303 17.81 0.31 -7.48
C GLN A 303 16.35 0.38 -7.96
N HIS A 304 15.96 1.50 -8.57
CA HIS A 304 14.61 1.62 -9.10
C HIS A 304 14.29 0.47 -10.07
N GLY A 305 13.19 -0.23 -9.82
CA GLY A 305 12.69 -1.32 -10.66
C GLY A 305 13.22 -2.69 -10.29
N ASP A 306 14.21 -2.79 -9.39
CA ASP A 306 14.74 -4.06 -8.92
C ASP A 306 13.65 -4.94 -8.33
N THR A 307 13.77 -6.23 -8.62
CA THR A 307 12.92 -7.25 -8.03
C THR A 307 13.69 -8.03 -6.98
N PHE A 308 13.02 -8.38 -5.89
CA PHE A 308 13.59 -9.24 -4.87
C PHE A 308 12.55 -10.23 -4.37
N GLN A 309 13.04 -11.38 -3.91
CA GLN A 309 12.23 -12.52 -3.51
C GLN A 309 12.46 -12.85 -2.03
N ILE A 310 11.38 -13.08 -1.31
CA ILE A 310 11.37 -13.53 0.08
C ILE A 310 10.34 -14.64 0.20
N GLY A 311 10.81 -15.88 0.39
CA GLY A 311 9.96 -17.06 0.25
C GLY A 311 9.35 -17.15 -1.16
N GLY A 312 8.05 -17.40 -1.25
CA GLY A 312 7.25 -17.36 -2.48
C GLY A 312 6.78 -15.97 -2.90
N HIS A 313 7.16 -14.91 -2.18
CA HIS A 313 6.73 -13.54 -2.49
C HIS A 313 7.75 -12.85 -3.41
N GLN A 314 7.27 -12.23 -4.49
CA GLN A 314 8.08 -11.35 -5.33
C GLN A 314 7.69 -9.90 -5.08
N LEU A 315 8.68 -9.08 -4.76
CA LEU A 315 8.51 -7.66 -4.49
C LEU A 315 9.34 -6.84 -5.48
N GLN A 316 8.90 -5.62 -5.75
CA GLN A 316 9.60 -4.68 -6.62
C GLN A 316 9.82 -3.35 -5.91
N PHE A 317 11.05 -2.85 -5.97
CA PHE A 317 11.45 -1.59 -5.37
C PHE A 317 11.29 -0.43 -6.34
N PHE A 318 10.79 0.70 -5.86
CA PHE A 318 10.60 1.91 -6.64
C PHE A 318 11.18 3.12 -5.93
N LEU A 319 11.84 3.98 -6.70
CA LEU A 319 12.25 5.34 -6.31
C LEU A 319 11.38 6.38 -7.01
N ARG A 320 10.95 7.40 -6.27
CA ARG A 320 10.22 8.56 -6.80
C ARG A 320 11.11 9.34 -7.79
N GLY A 321 10.56 9.73 -8.93
CA GLY A 321 11.26 10.56 -9.92
C GLY A 321 12.07 9.79 -10.97
N MET A 322 12.22 8.47 -10.81
CA MET A 322 12.65 7.58 -11.90
C MET A 322 11.41 6.83 -12.39
N GLY A 323 11.06 7.00 -13.67
CA GLY A 323 9.84 6.43 -14.28
C GLY A 323 9.86 4.89 -14.31
N ARG A 324 8.73 4.28 -14.70
CA ARG A 324 8.52 2.81 -14.77
C ARG A 324 9.79 2.09 -15.27
N PRO A 325 10.11 0.90 -14.70
CA PRO A 325 11.18 0.08 -15.25
C PRO A 325 10.91 -0.14 -16.73
N GLN A 326 11.86 0.25 -17.58
CA GLN A 326 11.89 -0.29 -18.93
C GLN A 326 11.99 -1.81 -18.79
N PRO A 327 11.17 -2.59 -19.49
CA PRO A 327 11.42 -4.02 -19.62
C PRO A 327 12.89 -4.17 -20.00
N VAL A 328 13.64 -4.97 -19.24
CA VAL A 328 15.04 -5.29 -19.57
C VAL A 328 15.02 -5.68 -21.04
N ALA A 329 15.69 -4.89 -21.89
CA ALA A 329 15.76 -5.18 -23.31
C ALA A 329 16.31 -6.60 -23.42
N MET A 330 15.52 -7.52 -24.01
CA MET A 330 16.05 -8.84 -24.37
C MET A 330 17.32 -8.59 -25.15
N VAL A 331 18.45 -9.08 -24.64
CA VAL A 331 19.69 -9.12 -25.40
C VAL A 331 19.37 -9.90 -26.66
N ASN A 332 19.38 -9.19 -27.79
CA ASN A 332 19.04 -9.74 -29.09
C ASN A 332 20.09 -10.82 -29.43
N PRO A 333 19.74 -12.12 -29.53
CA PRO A 333 20.72 -13.19 -29.75
C PRO A 333 21.46 -13.11 -31.09
N GLY A 334 21.04 -12.20 -31.97
CA GLY A 334 21.62 -12.01 -33.32
C GLY A 334 22.46 -10.75 -33.52
N ALA A 335 22.75 -9.96 -32.48
CA ALA A 335 23.64 -8.81 -32.65
C ALA A 335 25.10 -9.31 -32.75
N GLN A 336 25.67 -9.28 -33.96
CA GLN A 336 27.11 -9.48 -34.15
C GLN A 336 27.89 -8.49 -33.28
N PRO A 337 28.99 -8.92 -32.63
CA PRO A 337 29.84 -8.02 -31.87
C PRO A 337 30.30 -6.88 -32.78
N ALA A 338 30.13 -5.63 -32.35
CA ALA A 338 30.73 -4.51 -33.04
C ALA A 338 32.26 -4.74 -33.15
N PRO A 339 32.88 -4.44 -34.30
CA PRO A 339 34.32 -4.62 -34.47
C PRO A 339 35.06 -3.81 -33.41
N MET A 340 35.89 -4.51 -32.64
CA MET A 340 36.79 -3.90 -31.65
C MET A 340 37.76 -2.98 -32.38
N THR A 341 37.66 -1.67 -32.14
CA THR A 341 38.76 -0.75 -32.41
C THR A 341 39.98 -1.17 -31.58
N PRO A 342 41.19 -1.22 -32.16
CA PRO A 342 42.39 -1.60 -31.41
C PRO A 342 42.62 -0.61 -30.27
N ILE A 343 42.75 -1.16 -29.05
CA ILE A 343 43.24 -0.43 -27.89
C ILE A 343 44.70 -0.10 -28.17
N VAL A 344 45.03 1.20 -28.26
CA VAL A 344 46.41 1.68 -28.26
C VAL A 344 47.02 1.31 -26.91
N GLN A 345 47.90 0.31 -26.91
CA GLN A 345 48.67 -0.07 -25.72
C GLN A 345 49.72 1.00 -25.45
N ASN A 346 49.68 1.61 -24.27
CA ASN A 346 50.80 2.38 -23.73
C ASN A 346 51.72 1.40 -22.98
N PRO A 347 53.04 1.36 -23.24
CA PRO A 347 53.92 0.38 -22.66
C PRO A 347 54.42 0.80 -21.27
N SER A 348 54.93 -0.19 -20.53
CA SER A 348 55.70 -0.13 -19.28
C SER A 348 54.95 -0.16 -17.94
N VAL A 349 54.62 -1.38 -17.50
CA VAL A 349 54.97 -1.85 -16.15
C VAL A 349 55.47 -3.30 -16.28
N GLN A 350 56.78 -3.48 -16.13
CA GLN A 350 57.44 -4.79 -16.08
C GLN A 350 57.19 -5.42 -14.71
N ASN A 351 56.70 -6.67 -14.69
CA ASN A 351 56.71 -7.53 -13.51
C ASN A 351 57.80 -8.59 -13.68
N PRO A 352 58.66 -8.86 -12.67
CA PRO A 352 59.68 -9.89 -12.78
C PRO A 352 59.10 -11.31 -12.65
N THR A 353 59.65 -12.17 -13.47
CA THR A 353 59.58 -13.65 -13.54
C THR A 353 59.38 -14.40 -12.21
N ALA A 354 58.41 -15.32 -12.19
CA ALA A 354 58.39 -16.49 -11.32
C ALA A 354 58.29 -17.77 -12.17
N GLN A 355 59.19 -18.72 -11.90
CA GLN A 355 59.34 -20.01 -12.60
C GLN A 355 58.21 -21.01 -12.24
N PRO A 356 57.97 -22.05 -13.06
CA PRO A 356 56.90 -23.04 -12.83
C PRO A 356 57.35 -24.20 -11.93
N MET A 357 56.49 -24.61 -10.99
CA MET A 357 56.61 -25.88 -10.24
C MET A 357 55.80 -27.02 -10.90
N PRO A 358 56.16 -28.30 -10.69
CA PRO A 358 55.56 -29.44 -11.37
C PRO A 358 54.26 -29.91 -10.71
N GLN A 359 53.33 -30.37 -11.54
CA GLN A 359 52.04 -30.98 -11.15
C GLN A 359 52.22 -32.40 -10.57
N PRO A 360 51.38 -32.82 -9.60
CA PRO A 360 51.08 -34.23 -9.38
C PRO A 360 49.86 -34.67 -10.21
N MET A 361 50.02 -35.79 -10.90
CA MET A 361 48.98 -36.58 -11.55
C MET A 361 47.93 -37.11 -10.57
N GLY A 362 46.67 -37.17 -11.02
CA GLY A 362 45.82 -38.33 -10.75
C GLY A 362 44.61 -38.10 -9.83
N ALA A 363 43.49 -37.65 -10.41
CA ALA A 363 42.17 -38.15 -10.03
C ALA A 363 41.22 -38.03 -11.24
N ALA A 364 40.85 -39.18 -11.80
CA ALA A 364 39.92 -39.29 -12.92
C ALA A 364 38.55 -38.75 -12.51
N THR A 365 38.11 -37.66 -13.15
CA THR A 365 36.70 -37.26 -13.14
C THR A 365 36.03 -37.94 -14.32
N VAL A 366 35.11 -38.85 -14.05
CA VAL A 366 34.21 -39.44 -15.04
C VAL A 366 33.38 -38.30 -15.64
N ALA A 367 33.65 -37.95 -16.89
CA ALA A 367 32.81 -37.06 -17.66
C ALA A 367 31.49 -37.78 -17.97
N ILE A 368 30.41 -37.36 -17.31
CA ILE A 368 29.06 -37.64 -17.79
C ILE A 368 28.84 -36.69 -18.97
N PRO A 369 28.57 -37.17 -20.19
CA PRO A 369 28.29 -36.28 -21.31
C PRO A 369 26.99 -35.51 -21.02
N ALA A 370 27.08 -34.19 -20.95
CA ALA A 370 25.93 -33.31 -20.95
C ALA A 370 25.22 -33.48 -22.30
N GLN A 371 24.11 -34.23 -22.30
CA GLN A 371 23.18 -34.20 -23.42
C GLN A 371 22.53 -32.80 -23.47
N PRO A 372 22.42 -32.17 -24.65
CA PRO A 372 21.69 -30.91 -24.79
C PRO A 372 20.21 -31.18 -24.53
N MET A 373 19.73 -30.81 -23.33
CA MET A 373 18.30 -30.73 -23.06
C MET A 373 17.72 -29.63 -23.94
N THR A 374 16.89 -30.01 -24.91
CA THR A 374 16.05 -29.05 -25.63
C THR A 374 14.98 -28.60 -24.65
N THR A 375 15.23 -27.47 -23.98
CA THR A 375 14.25 -26.80 -23.13
C THR A 375 13.03 -26.42 -23.96
N SER A 376 11.92 -27.11 -23.76
CA SER A 376 10.64 -26.78 -24.37
C SER A 376 9.99 -25.60 -23.64
N ALA A 377 9.46 -24.66 -24.42
CA ALA A 377 8.87 -23.40 -24.01
C ALA A 377 7.46 -23.59 -23.40
N TYR A 378 7.29 -24.37 -22.33
CA TYR A 378 6.02 -24.43 -21.60
C TYR A 378 6.24 -24.34 -20.09
N GLN A 379 5.38 -23.59 -19.41
CA GLN A 379 5.41 -23.39 -17.97
C GLN A 379 4.04 -23.66 -17.35
N ILE A 380 4.03 -24.23 -16.15
CA ILE A 380 2.84 -24.30 -15.30
C ILE A 380 2.86 -23.13 -14.33
N VAL A 381 1.77 -22.38 -14.28
CA VAL A 381 1.56 -21.26 -13.36
C VAL A 381 0.50 -21.65 -12.34
N VAL A 382 0.85 -21.69 -11.06
CA VAL A 382 -0.11 -21.96 -10.00
C VAL A 382 -1.05 -20.76 -9.85
N LEU A 383 -2.36 -20.95 -9.98
CA LEU A 383 -3.37 -19.90 -9.91
C LEU A 383 -3.93 -19.70 -8.49
N SER A 384 -3.99 -20.77 -7.70
CA SER A 384 -4.59 -20.76 -6.37
C SER A 384 -3.87 -21.68 -5.38
N GLY A 385 -4.05 -21.43 -4.08
CA GLY A 385 -3.35 -22.15 -3.02
C GLY A 385 -2.05 -21.47 -2.54
N PRO A 386 -1.32 -22.08 -1.59
CA PRO A 386 -0.14 -21.48 -0.96
C PRO A 386 1.03 -21.18 -1.91
N MET A 387 1.00 -21.79 -3.10
CA MET A 387 1.99 -21.59 -4.16
C MET A 387 1.47 -20.69 -5.30
N ALA A 388 0.32 -20.02 -5.15
CA ALA A 388 -0.24 -19.15 -6.19
C ALA A 388 0.80 -18.12 -6.69
N GLY A 389 0.92 -18.01 -8.01
CA GLY A 389 1.93 -17.23 -8.71
C GLY A 389 3.24 -17.98 -9.01
N HIS A 390 3.49 -19.15 -8.40
CA HIS A 390 4.66 -19.98 -8.70
C HIS A 390 4.62 -20.45 -10.16
N ARG A 391 5.76 -20.31 -10.85
CA ARG A 391 5.94 -20.70 -12.25
C ARG A 391 7.01 -21.78 -12.34
N GLN A 392 6.71 -22.89 -12.99
CA GLN A 392 7.63 -24.00 -13.15
C GLN A 392 7.68 -24.42 -14.61
N PHE A 393 8.87 -24.40 -15.20
CA PHE A 393 9.10 -24.92 -16.55
C PHE A 393 8.90 -26.42 -16.57
N LEU A 394 8.27 -26.90 -17.65
CA LEU A 394 8.05 -28.32 -17.87
C LEU A 394 9.32 -29.00 -18.38
N THR A 395 9.59 -30.18 -17.84
CA THR A 395 10.54 -31.17 -18.37
C THR A 395 9.78 -32.26 -19.12
N ASP A 396 10.48 -33.14 -19.86
CA ASP A 396 9.85 -34.22 -20.65
C ASP A 396 8.90 -35.11 -19.83
N GLN A 397 9.26 -35.36 -18.57
CA GLN A 397 8.41 -35.97 -17.57
C GLN A 397 8.47 -35.14 -16.29
N PHE A 398 7.30 -34.87 -15.72
CA PHE A 398 7.14 -33.90 -14.65
C PHE A 398 5.99 -34.29 -13.72
N GLU A 399 6.30 -34.74 -12.49
CA GLU A 399 5.27 -35.18 -11.54
C GLU A 399 4.79 -34.05 -10.64
N ILE A 400 3.47 -33.98 -10.44
CA ILE A 400 2.83 -33.05 -9.52
C ILE A 400 2.15 -33.83 -8.41
N GLY A 401 2.37 -33.39 -7.17
CA GLY A 401 1.76 -33.99 -5.98
C GLY A 401 2.43 -33.50 -4.71
N ARG A 402 1.96 -33.98 -3.55
CA ARG A 402 2.53 -33.60 -2.23
C ARG A 402 4.01 -33.96 -2.09
N GLU A 403 4.45 -34.97 -2.83
CA GLU A 403 5.84 -35.46 -2.92
C GLU A 403 6.29 -35.58 -4.39
N GLY A 404 5.64 -34.82 -5.29
CA GLY A 404 5.98 -34.82 -6.72
C GLY A 404 7.40 -34.31 -6.98
N THR A 405 8.08 -34.92 -7.94
CA THR A 405 9.47 -34.59 -8.32
C THR A 405 9.58 -33.29 -9.13
N GLY A 406 8.48 -32.89 -9.80
CA GLY A 406 8.40 -31.67 -10.59
C GLY A 406 7.85 -30.49 -9.80
N LEU A 407 6.57 -30.57 -9.40
CA LEU A 407 5.91 -29.54 -8.58
C LEU A 407 5.37 -30.16 -7.28
N ARG A 408 5.99 -29.75 -6.18
CA ARG A 408 5.71 -30.32 -4.86
C ARG A 408 4.68 -29.50 -4.08
N LEU A 409 3.44 -29.98 -4.04
CA LEU A 409 2.33 -29.36 -3.31
C LEU A 409 2.29 -29.77 -1.83
N THR A 410 3.38 -29.51 -1.10
CA THR A 410 3.58 -30.03 0.27
C THR A 410 2.45 -29.70 1.25
N THR A 411 1.77 -28.56 1.05
CA THR A 411 0.72 -28.03 1.93
C THR A 411 -0.71 -28.35 1.47
N ASP A 412 -0.89 -28.95 0.30
CA ASP A 412 -2.21 -29.37 -0.18
C ASP A 412 -2.54 -30.77 0.32
N SER A 413 -3.30 -30.86 1.42
CA SER A 413 -3.70 -32.14 2.02
C SER A 413 -4.64 -32.97 1.13
N GLN A 414 -5.25 -32.35 0.12
CA GLN A 414 -6.12 -33.01 -0.86
C GLN A 414 -5.33 -33.48 -2.09
N ALA A 415 -4.05 -33.13 -2.21
CA ALA A 415 -3.15 -33.68 -3.21
C ALA A 415 -2.56 -35.02 -2.74
N SER A 416 -2.47 -35.98 -3.66
CA SER A 416 -1.83 -37.27 -3.42
C SER A 416 -0.31 -37.09 -3.49
N ARG A 417 0.45 -38.01 -2.88
CA ARG A 417 1.93 -37.95 -2.87
C ARG A 417 2.51 -37.82 -4.28
N ARG A 418 2.12 -38.74 -5.16
CA ARG A 418 2.29 -38.65 -6.62
C ARG A 418 0.87 -38.58 -7.19
N HIS A 419 0.43 -37.41 -7.66
CA HIS A 419 -0.98 -37.19 -8.00
C HIS A 419 -1.21 -37.30 -9.50
N CYS A 420 -0.43 -36.58 -10.30
CA CYS A 420 -0.45 -36.72 -11.75
C CYS A 420 0.95 -36.59 -12.35
N LEU A 421 1.12 -37.16 -13.53
CA LEU A 421 2.29 -37.02 -14.38
C LEU A 421 1.94 -36.12 -15.55
N VAL A 422 2.71 -35.06 -15.72
CA VAL A 422 2.70 -34.24 -16.93
C VAL A 422 3.83 -34.74 -17.82
N SER A 423 3.52 -35.10 -19.05
CA SER A 423 4.49 -35.61 -20.03
C SER A 423 4.45 -34.76 -21.28
N MET A 424 5.62 -34.49 -21.84
CA MET A 424 5.73 -33.82 -23.12
C MET A 424 6.16 -34.84 -24.18
N VAL A 425 5.29 -35.11 -25.15
CA VAL A 425 5.56 -36.06 -26.23
C VAL A 425 5.30 -35.35 -27.55
N ALA A 426 6.31 -35.28 -28.42
CA ALA A 426 6.23 -34.64 -29.74
C ALA A 426 5.66 -33.19 -29.70
N GLY A 427 6.03 -32.42 -28.66
CA GLY A 427 5.58 -31.02 -28.47
C GLY A 427 4.15 -30.84 -27.94
N GLN A 428 3.45 -31.94 -27.62
CA GLN A 428 2.16 -31.91 -26.95
C GLN A 428 2.33 -32.22 -25.46
N VAL A 429 1.63 -31.45 -24.62
CA VAL A 429 1.60 -31.67 -23.16
C VAL A 429 0.39 -32.53 -22.84
N THR A 430 0.63 -33.65 -22.17
CA THR A 430 -0.41 -34.58 -21.71
C THR A 430 -0.34 -34.72 -20.21
N VAL A 431 -1.49 -34.73 -19.54
CA VAL A 431 -1.59 -35.00 -18.11
C VAL A 431 -2.22 -36.37 -17.91
N THR A 432 -1.58 -37.21 -17.10
CA THR A 432 -2.08 -38.53 -16.71
C THR A 432 -2.21 -38.59 -15.19
N ASP A 433 -3.41 -38.93 -14.72
CA ASP A 433 -3.67 -39.14 -13.29
C ASP A 433 -2.98 -40.43 -12.82
N LEU A 434 -2.23 -40.36 -11.72
CA LEU A 434 -1.48 -41.50 -11.16
C LEU A 434 -2.32 -42.25 -10.11
N ASN A 435 -3.59 -42.50 -10.44
CA ASN A 435 -4.59 -43.09 -9.54
C ASN A 435 -4.75 -42.28 -8.24
N SER A 436 -4.93 -40.98 -8.40
CA SER A 436 -5.04 -40.07 -7.27
C SER A 436 -6.36 -40.23 -6.52
N THR A 437 -6.35 -39.93 -5.22
CA THR A 437 -7.51 -40.12 -4.34
C THR A 437 -8.69 -39.21 -4.73
N ASN A 438 -8.40 -37.95 -5.08
CA ASN A 438 -9.41 -36.95 -5.39
C ASN A 438 -9.62 -36.72 -6.90
N GLY A 439 -8.79 -37.35 -7.74
CA GLY A 439 -8.78 -37.19 -9.19
C GLY A 439 -8.10 -35.91 -9.66
N THR A 440 -7.67 -35.94 -10.93
CA THR A 440 -7.14 -34.81 -11.67
C THR A 440 -8.24 -34.20 -12.56
N TYR A 441 -8.30 -32.87 -12.65
CA TYR A 441 -9.32 -32.16 -13.44
C TYR A 441 -8.68 -31.17 -14.40
N ILE A 442 -9.22 -31.08 -15.62
CA ILE A 442 -8.88 -30.03 -16.60
C ILE A 442 -10.15 -29.25 -16.91
N ASN A 443 -10.12 -27.92 -16.74
CA ASN A 443 -11.27 -27.02 -16.95
C ASN A 443 -12.56 -27.50 -16.25
N GLY A 444 -12.41 -28.08 -15.05
CA GLY A 444 -13.52 -28.60 -14.24
C GLY A 444 -13.96 -30.03 -14.54
N GLN A 445 -13.47 -30.65 -15.62
CA GLN A 445 -13.80 -32.04 -15.97
C GLN A 445 -12.74 -33.01 -15.44
N ARG A 446 -13.17 -34.11 -14.81
CA ARG A 446 -12.26 -35.14 -14.28
C ARG A 446 -11.67 -35.95 -15.44
N VAL A 447 -10.35 -36.14 -15.42
CA VAL A 447 -9.62 -36.85 -16.48
C VAL A 447 -8.72 -37.94 -15.91
N THR A 448 -8.53 -39.01 -16.67
CA THR A 448 -7.55 -40.08 -16.37
C THR A 448 -6.29 -39.91 -17.19
N SER A 449 -6.41 -39.57 -18.48
CA SER A 449 -5.34 -39.07 -19.32
C SER A 449 -5.93 -38.13 -20.37
N SER A 450 -5.37 -36.93 -20.53
CA SER A 450 -5.89 -35.92 -21.46
C SER A 450 -4.78 -34.96 -21.90
N PRO A 451 -4.81 -34.47 -23.15
CA PRO A 451 -3.98 -33.33 -23.54
C PRO A 451 -4.31 -32.10 -22.68
N LEU A 452 -3.29 -31.33 -22.35
CA LEU A 452 -3.38 -30.04 -21.67
C LEU A 452 -2.87 -28.95 -22.62
N ARG A 453 -3.73 -28.01 -23.00
CA ARG A 453 -3.41 -26.95 -23.94
C ARG A 453 -3.04 -25.65 -23.20
N PRO A 454 -2.23 -24.78 -23.79
CA PRO A 454 -1.97 -23.47 -23.21
C PRO A 454 -3.26 -22.71 -22.95
N GLY A 455 -3.41 -22.15 -21.75
CA GLY A 455 -4.63 -21.53 -21.26
C GLY A 455 -5.51 -22.46 -20.41
N ASP A 456 -5.39 -23.78 -20.54
CA ASP A 456 -6.18 -24.74 -19.76
C ASP A 456 -5.80 -24.72 -18.28
N VAL A 457 -6.83 -24.87 -17.43
CA VAL A 457 -6.67 -24.92 -15.97
C VAL A 457 -6.67 -26.38 -15.51
N LEU A 458 -5.52 -26.83 -15.03
CA LEU A 458 -5.32 -28.08 -14.33
C LEU A 458 -5.60 -27.89 -12.83
N ARG A 459 -6.53 -28.66 -12.27
CA ARG A 459 -6.82 -28.67 -10.83
C ARG A 459 -6.52 -30.04 -10.23
N ILE A 460 -5.77 -30.03 -9.14
CA ILE A 460 -5.50 -31.20 -8.29
C ILE A 460 -5.65 -30.78 -6.83
N GLY A 461 -6.32 -31.61 -6.03
CA GLY A 461 -6.67 -31.21 -4.65
C GLY A 461 -7.40 -29.85 -4.62
N GLY A 462 -6.88 -28.92 -3.80
CA GLY A 462 -7.34 -27.54 -3.71
C GLY A 462 -6.54 -26.53 -4.55
N THR A 463 -5.59 -27.00 -5.37
CA THR A 463 -4.66 -26.18 -6.14
C THR A 463 -5.06 -26.15 -7.62
N GLU A 464 -5.28 -24.96 -8.17
CA GLU A 464 -5.46 -24.74 -9.60
C GLU A 464 -4.17 -24.20 -10.22
N MET A 465 -3.89 -24.64 -11.44
CA MET A 465 -2.69 -24.30 -12.19
C MET A 465 -3.05 -24.13 -13.66
N ARG A 466 -2.34 -23.28 -14.40
CA ARG A 466 -2.56 -23.03 -15.83
C ARG A 466 -1.31 -23.33 -16.63
N LEU A 467 -1.47 -24.00 -17.76
CA LEU A 467 -0.40 -24.15 -18.72
C LEU A 467 -0.24 -22.85 -19.52
N GLU A 468 0.98 -22.31 -19.60
CA GLU A 468 1.31 -21.13 -20.40
C GLU A 468 2.49 -21.44 -21.34
N ASN A 469 2.49 -20.79 -22.50
CA ASN A 469 3.64 -20.73 -23.40
C ASN A 469 4.35 -19.39 -23.15
N PRO A 470 5.68 -19.34 -22.87
CA PRO A 470 6.39 -18.10 -22.65
C PRO A 470 6.59 -17.26 -23.93
N VAL A 471 6.11 -17.70 -25.11
CA VAL A 471 6.22 -16.98 -26.40
C VAL A 471 4.87 -16.47 -26.93
N ALA A 472 3.90 -16.15 -26.06
CA ALA A 472 2.62 -15.56 -26.45
C ALA A 472 2.37 -14.19 -25.81
#